data_AF-A0AA37WJD7-F1
#
_entry.id   AF-A0AA37WJD7-F1
#
_cell.length_a   1.000
_cell.length_b   1.000
_cell.length_c   1.000
_cell.angle_alpha   90.00
_cell.angle_beta   90.00
_cell.angle_gamma   90.00
#
_symmetry.space_group_name_H-M   'P 1'
#
loop_
_entity.id
_entity.type
_entity.pdbx_description
1 polymer ?
#
loop_
_entity_poly.entity_id
_entity_poly.type
_entity_poly.pdbx_seq_one_letter_code
_entity_poly.pdbx_strand_id
1 'polypeptide(L)'
;MILKPPFEQYLQDKEAFLDGFIDAGSEQELFAASYIHGHLSLVAANVFGLAETDTNGDVNAKYIERFTAELTTSIDDAINDKELLGDDINDVKDMLKRMFLK
;
A
#
# COMPACT_ATOMS: atom_id res chain seq x y z
N MET A 1 -22.03 -1.74 -15.97
CA MET A 1 -20.66 -1.70 -15.44
C MET A 1 -20.60 -0.51 -14.52
N ILE A 2 -20.53 -0.72 -13.20
CA ILE A 2 -20.36 0.36 -12.23
C ILE A 2 -18.88 0.74 -12.31
N LEU A 3 -18.59 1.98 -12.72
CA LEU A 3 -17.24 2.51 -12.65
C LEU A 3 -16.89 2.69 -11.17
N LYS A 4 -15.85 2.00 -10.69
CA LYS A 4 -15.33 2.18 -9.34
C LYS A 4 -14.74 3.59 -9.21
N PRO A 5 -14.87 4.28 -8.06
CA PRO A 5 -14.17 5.53 -7.81
C PRO A 5 -12.67 5.36 -8.08
N PRO A 6 -11.98 6.34 -8.70
CA PRO A 6 -10.57 6.20 -9.06
C PRO A 6 -9.64 5.84 -7.90
N PHE A 7 -9.94 6.28 -6.67
CA PHE A 7 -9.18 5.86 -5.48
C PHE A 7 -9.39 4.38 -5.12
N GLU A 8 -10.62 3.85 -5.22
CA GLU A 8 -10.89 2.42 -4.97
C GLU A 8 -10.16 1.54 -5.99
N GLN A 9 -10.18 1.94 -7.27
CA GLN A 9 -9.43 1.24 -8.31
C GLN A 9 -7.93 1.30 -8.04
N TYR A 10 -7.40 2.44 -7.61
CA TYR A 10 -5.99 2.59 -7.25
C TYR A 10 -5.60 1.61 -6.13
N LEU A 11 -6.42 1.47 -5.07
CA LEU A 11 -6.17 0.52 -3.99
C LEU A 11 -6.16 -0.93 -4.49
N GLN A 12 -7.14 -1.30 -5.32
CA GLN A 12 -7.22 -2.63 -5.92
C GLN A 12 -6.01 -2.94 -6.81
N ASP A 13 -5.49 -1.95 -7.54
CA ASP A 13 -4.27 -2.12 -8.33
C ASP A 13 -3.04 -2.37 -7.46
N LYS A 14 -3.01 -1.82 -6.22
CA LYS A 14 -1.93 -2.06 -5.26
C LYS A 14 -2.06 -3.44 -4.60
N GLU A 15 -3.26 -3.84 -4.21
CA GLU A 15 -3.53 -5.20 -3.72
C GLU A 15 -3.14 -6.25 -4.77
N ALA A 16 -3.61 -6.09 -6.01
CA ALA A 16 -3.30 -7.00 -7.09
C ALA A 16 -1.78 -7.08 -7.41
N PHE A 17 -1.04 -5.99 -7.21
CA PHE A 17 0.42 -6.01 -7.32
C PHE A 17 1.04 -6.93 -6.25
N LEU A 18 0.62 -6.82 -4.99
CA LEU A 18 1.13 -7.62 -3.88
C LEU A 18 0.72 -9.09 -4.01
N ASP A 19 -0.54 -9.35 -4.38
CA ASP A 19 -1.07 -10.70 -4.60
C ASP A 19 -0.27 -11.47 -5.66
N GLY A 20 0.29 -10.78 -6.66
CA GLY A 20 1.15 -11.38 -7.68
C GLY A 20 2.39 -12.08 -7.11
N PHE A 21 2.85 -11.72 -5.91
CA PHE A 21 3.99 -12.35 -5.24
C PHE A 21 3.58 -13.46 -4.28
N ILE A 22 2.29 -13.58 -3.93
CA ILE A 22 1.80 -14.62 -3.03
C ILE A 22 1.90 -16.01 -3.70
N ASP A 23 1.55 -16.08 -4.98
CA ASP A 23 1.52 -17.34 -5.72
C ASP A 23 2.81 -17.66 -6.49
N ALA A 24 3.59 -16.62 -6.84
CA ALA A 24 4.71 -16.75 -7.80
C ALA A 24 6.03 -16.11 -7.35
N GLY A 25 6.06 -15.44 -6.20
CA GLY A 25 7.26 -14.80 -5.67
C GLY A 25 8.24 -15.79 -5.04
N SER A 26 9.48 -15.34 -4.83
CA SER A 26 10.39 -16.04 -3.90
C SER A 26 9.87 -15.95 -2.46
N GLU A 27 10.46 -16.71 -1.53
CA GLU A 27 10.11 -16.61 -0.10
C GLU A 27 10.31 -15.18 0.44
N GLN A 28 11.36 -14.49 0.00
CA GLN A 28 11.63 -13.09 0.36
C GLN A 28 10.57 -12.15 -0.23
N GLU A 29 10.18 -12.34 -1.49
CA GLU A 29 9.12 -11.54 -2.11
C GLU A 29 7.76 -11.80 -1.45
N LEU A 30 7.44 -13.06 -1.13
CA LEU A 30 6.23 -13.43 -0.41
C LEU A 30 6.19 -12.76 0.98
N PHE A 31 7.31 -12.77 1.70
CA PHE A 31 7.43 -12.09 2.99
C PHE A 31 7.17 -10.58 2.85
N ALA A 32 7.92 -9.91 1.96
CA ALA A 32 7.78 -8.47 1.76
C ALA A 32 6.36 -8.09 1.30
N ALA A 33 5.76 -8.88 0.41
CA ALA A 33 4.41 -8.64 -0.08
C ALA A 33 3.37 -8.79 1.03
N SER A 34 3.47 -9.87 1.81
CA SER A 34 2.57 -10.13 2.93
C SER A 34 2.68 -9.05 4.00
N TYR A 35 3.90 -8.58 4.27
CA TYR A 35 4.17 -7.52 5.24
C TYR A 35 3.54 -6.19 4.80
N ILE A 36 3.79 -5.77 3.55
CA ILE A 36 3.22 -4.55 2.99
C ILE A 36 1.69 -4.66 2.92
N HIS A 37 1.13 -5.83 2.61
CA HIS A 37 -0.32 -6.06 2.55
C HIS A 37 -1.00 -5.77 3.91
N GLY A 38 -0.34 -6.11 5.03
CA GLY A 38 -0.83 -5.78 6.37
C GLY A 38 -0.95 -4.26 6.60
N HIS A 39 0.10 -3.52 6.27
CA HIS A 39 0.10 -2.05 6.39
C HIS A 39 -0.88 -1.39 5.41
N LEU A 40 -0.95 -1.89 4.17
CA LEU A 40 -1.87 -1.42 3.14
C LEU A 40 -3.30 -1.51 3.65
N SER A 41 -3.70 -2.63 4.23
CA SER A 41 -5.07 -2.84 4.71
C SER A 41 -5.47 -1.82 5.78
N LEU A 42 -4.57 -1.53 6.71
CA LEU A 42 -4.79 -0.54 7.77
C LEU A 42 -4.90 0.88 7.22
N VAL A 43 -3.97 1.28 6.35
CA VAL A 43 -3.94 2.63 5.77
C VAL A 43 -5.12 2.84 4.82
N ALA A 44 -5.45 1.84 3.99
CA ALA A 44 -6.59 1.88 3.08
C ALA A 44 -7.89 2.13 3.85
N ALA A 45 -8.13 1.41 4.96
CA ALA A 45 -9.33 1.61 5.78
C ALA A 45 -9.43 3.05 6.33
N ASN A 46 -8.32 3.63 6.77
CA ASN A 46 -8.28 5.00 7.30
C ASN A 46 -8.52 6.05 6.21
N VAL A 47 -7.84 5.94 5.07
CA VAL A 47 -7.94 6.92 3.98
C VAL A 47 -9.29 6.81 3.27
N PHE A 48 -9.83 5.60 3.11
CA PHE A 48 -11.14 5.37 2.49
C PHE A 48 -12.27 6.00 3.33
N GLY A 49 -12.24 5.85 4.65
CA GLY A 49 -13.20 6.51 5.54
C GLY A 49 -13.20 8.03 5.42
N LEU A 50 -12.03 8.64 5.15
CA LEU A 50 -11.92 10.08 4.90
C LEU A 50 -12.44 10.47 3.50
N ALA A 51 -12.26 9.62 2.49
CA ALA A 51 -12.73 9.85 1.13
C ALA A 51 -14.27 9.82 1.04
N GLU A 52 -14.93 8.90 1.75
CA GLU A 52 -16.40 8.81 1.78
C GLU A 52 -17.08 10.07 2.37
N THR A 53 -16.39 10.76 3.26
CA THR A 53 -16.92 11.98 3.92
C THR A 53 -16.68 13.27 3.13
N ASP A 54 -15.91 13.21 2.05
CA ASP A 54 -15.60 14.38 1.23
C ASP A 54 -16.54 14.49 0.02
N THR A 55 -17.18 15.64 -0.08
CA THR A 55 -18.22 15.95 -1.08
C THR A 55 -17.70 16.75 -2.26
N ASN A 56 -16.39 17.05 -2.31
CA ASN A 56 -15.77 17.84 -3.37
C ASN A 56 -15.32 16.97 -4.56
N GLY A 57 -15.60 17.38 -5.79
CA GLY A 57 -15.40 16.53 -6.99
C GLY A 57 -13.96 16.19 -7.40
N ASP A 58 -12.94 16.75 -6.73
CA ASP A 58 -11.51 16.56 -7.05
C ASP A 58 -10.76 15.74 -5.96
N VAL A 59 -11.48 14.76 -5.42
CA VAL A 59 -11.09 13.88 -4.29
C VAL A 59 -9.90 12.98 -4.64
N ASN A 60 -9.79 12.49 -5.88
CA ASN A 60 -8.96 11.30 -6.12
C ASN A 60 -7.46 11.53 -5.98
N ALA A 61 -6.91 12.62 -6.51
CA ALA A 61 -5.46 12.86 -6.48
C ALA A 61 -4.94 13.04 -5.04
N LYS A 62 -5.67 13.78 -4.21
CA LYS A 62 -5.27 14.01 -2.81
C LYS A 62 -5.33 12.76 -1.95
N TYR A 63 -6.28 11.85 -2.18
CA TYR A 63 -6.36 10.61 -1.40
C TYR A 63 -5.32 9.59 -1.88
N ILE A 64 -4.98 9.58 -3.17
CA ILE A 64 -3.84 8.80 -3.67
C ILE A 64 -2.52 9.29 -3.05
N GLU A 65 -2.28 10.61 -3.04
CA GLU A 65 -1.09 11.21 -2.42
C GLU A 65 -1.04 10.89 -0.92
N ARG A 66 -2.17 11.08 -0.22
CA ARG A 66 -2.28 10.80 1.21
C ARG A 66 -2.05 9.33 1.53
N PHE A 67 -2.66 8.41 0.78
CA PHE A 67 -2.43 6.97 0.96
C PHE A 67 -0.95 6.61 0.75
N THR A 68 -0.34 7.14 -0.31
CA THR A 68 1.08 6.86 -0.63
C THR A 68 2.00 7.33 0.51
N ALA A 69 1.75 8.54 1.04
CA ALA A 69 2.49 9.08 2.17
C ALA A 69 2.27 8.26 3.44
N GLU A 70 1.01 7.99 3.81
CA GLU A 70 0.69 7.25 5.04
C GLU A 70 1.21 5.81 5.01
N LEU A 71 1.16 5.12 3.87
CA LEU A 71 1.72 3.77 3.75
C LEU A 71 3.25 3.78 3.86
N THR A 72 3.91 4.78 3.25
CA THR A 72 5.36 4.94 3.38
C THR A 72 5.77 5.20 4.83
N THR A 73 5.09 6.13 5.51
CA THR A 73 5.32 6.42 6.92
C THR A 73 5.06 5.21 7.79
N SER A 74 3.97 4.48 7.55
CA SER A 74 3.63 3.29 8.35
C SER A 74 4.71 2.20 8.26
N ILE A 75 5.33 2.01 7.10
CA ILE A 75 6.45 1.08 6.93
C ILE A 75 7.73 1.62 7.58
N ASP A 76 8.04 2.90 7.40
CA ASP A 76 9.23 3.51 8.01
C ASP A 76 9.16 3.50 9.54
N ASP A 77 7.98 3.73 10.13
CA ASP A 77 7.75 3.65 11.57
C ASP A 77 7.97 2.21 12.08
N ALA A 78 7.42 1.20 11.40
CA ALA A 78 7.63 -0.21 11.79
C ALA A 78 9.11 -0.63 11.73
N ILE A 79 9.86 -0.10 10.76
CA ILE A 79 11.32 -0.29 10.68
C ILE A 79 12.03 0.38 11.86
N ASN A 80 11.65 1.61 12.20
CA ASN A 80 12.22 2.35 13.33
C ASN A 80 11.93 1.66 14.67
N ASP A 81 10.75 1.03 14.78
CA ASP A 81 10.32 0.24 15.93
C ASP A 81 10.92 -1.17 15.97
N LYS A 82 11.78 -1.51 14.99
CA LYS A 82 12.53 -2.78 14.87
C LYS A 82 11.62 -4.00 14.65
N GLU A 83 10.48 -3.83 14.00
CA GLU A 83 9.64 -4.95 13.55
C GLU A 83 10.29 -5.74 12.41
N LEU A 84 11.15 -5.08 11.63
CA LEU A 84 11.98 -5.67 10.57
C LEU A 84 13.46 -5.60 10.92
N LEU A 85 14.24 -6.61 10.50
CA LEU A 85 15.67 -6.71 10.78
C LEU A 85 16.47 -7.14 9.54
N GLY A 86 17.71 -6.68 9.45
CA GLY A 86 18.64 -7.16 8.42
C GLY A 86 18.15 -6.91 7.01
N ASP A 87 18.20 -7.95 6.17
CA ASP A 87 17.88 -7.87 4.74
C ASP A 87 16.38 -7.64 4.48
N ASP A 88 15.50 -8.04 5.42
CA ASP A 88 14.04 -7.83 5.33
C ASP A 88 13.68 -6.35 5.16
N ILE A 89 14.46 -5.44 5.75
CA ILE A 89 14.27 -3.99 5.62
C ILE A 89 14.45 -3.56 4.16
N ASN A 90 15.47 -4.10 3.48
CA ASN A 90 15.76 -3.74 2.10
C ASN A 90 14.70 -4.33 1.16
N ASP A 91 14.32 -5.59 1.38
CA ASP A 91 13.32 -6.28 0.57
C ASP A 91 11.95 -5.58 0.64
N VAL A 92 11.51 -5.20 1.84
CA VAL A 92 10.26 -4.43 2.04
C VAL A 92 10.35 -3.05 1.39
N LYS A 93 11.47 -2.31 1.57
CA LYS A 93 11.63 -0.99 0.95
C LYS A 93 11.64 -1.04 -0.57
N ASP A 94 12.31 -2.04 -1.15
CA ASP A 94 12.42 -2.15 -2.60
C ASP A 94 11.10 -2.61 -3.22
N MET A 95 10.36 -3.51 -2.56
CA MET A 95 9.01 -3.85 -2.99
C MET A 95 8.05 -2.65 -2.89
N LEU A 96 8.11 -1.88 -1.80
CA LEU A 96 7.29 -0.68 -1.63
C LEU A 96 7.56 0.35 -2.74
N LYS A 97 8.83 0.57 -3.10
CA LYS A 97 9.18 1.40 -4.27
C LYS A 97 8.59 0.84 -5.56
N ARG A 98 8.75 -0.46 -5.83
CA ARG A 98 8.21 -1.12 -7.04
C ARG A 98 6.69 -0.97 -7.14
N MET A 99 5.98 -1.03 -6.01
CA MET A 99 4.53 -0.85 -5.95
C MET A 99 4.09 0.56 -6.41
N PHE A 100 4.89 1.59 -6.13
CA PHE A 100 4.61 2.97 -6.52
C PHE A 100 5.25 3.42 -7.84
N LEU A 101 6.19 2.62 -8.39
CA LEU A 101 6.75 2.83 -9.72
C LEU A 101 5.75 2.40 -10.81
N LYS A 102 4.75 3.23 -11.05
CA LYS A 102 3.92 3.26 -12.26
C LYS A 102 3.46 4.68 -12.55
#